data_AF-A0AAW3ZNE3-F1
#
_entry.id   AF-A0AAW3ZNE3-F1
#
_cell.length_a   1.000
_cell.length_b   1.000
_cell.length_c   1.000
_cell.angle_alpha   90.00
_cell.angle_beta   90.00
_cell.angle_gamma   90.00
#
_symmetry.space_group_name_H-M   'P 1'
#
loop_
_entity.id
_entity.type
_entity.pdbx_description
1 polymer ?
#
loop_
_entity_poly.entity_id
_entity_poly.type
_entity_poly.pdbx_seq_one_letter_code
_entity_poly.pdbx_strand_id
1 'polypeptide(L)'
;MRARPGLACCWLGVLGLLMLGQAQADLHRCTAADGSVSYRDTPCEASEASQVEAMPGNGKALSADLREAVNLSGFHPSWFEGPRHLVQRVQCSASACACGHQREVIQTDTVVSVLNAMMSLPSDWRAHGAAAKRWDELGARQSTFPAVRGEVERMACRVALRQMIVARWYPTVAPLVIEGHEQREQRLAEIDARCKRPEETGWTQSEAAKEWVRCLDRNRSEHNEAVRSRRQTSGIYDSLLEAAEDLRKPRPRS
;
A
#
# COMPACT_ATOMS: atom_id res chain seq x y z
N MET A 1 -42.40 -48.25 -49.90
CA MET A 1 -41.13 -47.60 -49.53
C MET A 1 -41.13 -46.17 -50.07
N ARG A 2 -41.37 -45.17 -49.23
CA ARG A 2 -41.13 -43.75 -49.55
C ARG A 2 -40.62 -43.05 -48.29
N ALA A 3 -39.38 -42.57 -48.39
CA ALA A 3 -38.68 -41.83 -47.37
C ALA A 3 -39.27 -40.41 -47.22
N ARG A 4 -39.22 -39.86 -46.00
CA ARG A 4 -39.37 -38.42 -45.74
C ARG A 4 -38.15 -37.95 -44.95
N PRO A 5 -37.43 -36.91 -45.42
CA PRO A 5 -36.27 -36.36 -44.72
C PRO A 5 -36.71 -35.45 -43.58
N GLY A 6 -36.10 -35.64 -42.41
CA GLY A 6 -36.23 -34.75 -41.26
C GLY A 6 -35.43 -33.48 -41.48
N LEU A 7 -36.14 -32.34 -41.45
CA LEU A 7 -35.58 -31.00 -41.50
C LEU A 7 -34.82 -30.70 -40.21
N ALA A 8 -33.51 -30.50 -40.37
CA ALA A 8 -32.66 -29.77 -39.45
C ALA A 8 -33.22 -28.35 -39.28
N CYS A 9 -33.58 -27.97 -38.06
CA CYS A 9 -33.96 -26.60 -37.74
C CYS A 9 -32.94 -26.03 -36.75
N CYS A 10 -32.25 -25.01 -37.24
CA CYS A 10 -31.20 -24.23 -36.60
C CYS A 10 -31.60 -23.71 -35.22
N TRP A 11 -30.84 -24.09 -34.20
CA TRP A 11 -30.70 -23.34 -32.95
C TRP A 11 -29.25 -22.88 -32.82
N LEU A 12 -28.84 -21.95 -33.69
CA LEU A 12 -27.69 -21.09 -33.48
C LEU A 12 -28.16 -19.94 -32.58
N GLY A 13 -28.25 -20.26 -31.29
CA GLY A 13 -28.54 -19.31 -30.23
C GLY A 13 -27.41 -18.29 -30.13
N VAL A 14 -27.75 -17.07 -30.55
CA VAL A 14 -27.22 -15.76 -30.13
C VAL A 14 -26.44 -15.83 -28.81
N LEU A 15 -25.15 -16.09 -28.87
CA LEU A 15 -24.22 -16.06 -27.74
C LEU A 15 -23.00 -15.23 -28.15
N GLY A 16 -23.13 -13.90 -28.12
CA GLY A 16 -22.02 -13.05 -28.52
C GLY A 16 -22.32 -11.56 -28.51
N LEU A 17 -22.83 -11.01 -27.40
CA LEU A 17 -22.88 -9.55 -27.19
C LEU A 17 -23.08 -9.18 -25.71
N LEU A 18 -22.25 -9.74 -24.83
CA LEU A 18 -22.08 -9.27 -23.45
C LEU A 18 -20.58 -9.20 -23.10
N MET A 19 -19.82 -8.50 -23.94
CA MET A 19 -18.58 -7.85 -23.51
C MET A 19 -18.90 -6.38 -23.26
N LEU A 20 -19.72 -6.12 -22.24
CA LEU A 20 -19.82 -4.80 -21.64
C LEU A 20 -18.45 -4.53 -21.01
N GLY A 21 -17.64 -3.75 -21.73
CA GLY A 21 -16.34 -3.30 -21.28
C GLY A 21 -16.43 -2.73 -19.87
N GLN A 22 -15.51 -3.13 -19.00
CA GLN A 22 -15.33 -2.46 -17.73
C GLN A 22 -14.83 -1.04 -18.02
N ALA A 23 -15.76 -0.08 -18.05
CA ALA A 23 -15.43 1.33 -17.99
C ALA A 23 -14.87 1.61 -16.60
N GLN A 24 -13.56 1.44 -16.43
CA GLN A 24 -12.85 1.94 -15.27
C GLN A 24 -12.80 3.46 -15.42
N ALA A 25 -13.58 4.17 -14.61
CA ALA A 25 -13.49 5.62 -14.49
C ALA A 25 -12.16 5.95 -13.79
N ASP A 26 -11.12 6.21 -14.57
CA ASP A 26 -9.85 6.70 -14.06
C ASP A 26 -10.01 8.20 -13.74
N LEU A 27 -10.06 8.54 -12.45
CA LEU A 27 -10.10 9.92 -11.99
C LEU A 27 -8.68 10.50 -12.01
N HIS A 28 -8.42 11.41 -12.95
CA HIS A 28 -7.14 12.08 -13.09
C HIS A 28 -7.07 13.34 -12.22
N ARG A 29 -6.04 13.45 -11.39
CA ARG A 29 -5.74 14.65 -10.58
C ARG A 29 -4.88 15.61 -11.41
N CYS A 30 -5.43 16.75 -11.80
CA CYS A 30 -4.73 17.81 -12.53
C CYS A 30 -4.40 18.97 -11.58
N THR A 31 -3.17 19.49 -11.63
CA THR A 31 -2.70 20.57 -10.74
C THR A 31 -2.32 21.78 -11.57
N ALA A 32 -3.23 22.75 -11.62
CA ALA A 32 -3.08 23.94 -12.44
C ALA A 32 -1.82 24.75 -12.08
N ALA A 33 -1.32 25.57 -13.01
CA ALA A 33 -0.18 26.48 -12.80
C ALA A 33 -0.33 27.46 -11.62
N ASP A 34 -1.56 27.71 -11.14
CA ASP A 34 -1.86 28.52 -9.96
C ASP A 34 -1.83 27.73 -8.63
N GLY A 35 -1.52 26.43 -8.69
CA GLY A 35 -1.48 25.52 -7.54
C GLY A 35 -2.84 24.88 -7.20
N SER A 36 -3.91 25.20 -7.92
CA SER A 36 -5.22 24.60 -7.67
C SER A 36 -5.29 23.15 -8.17
N VAL A 37 -6.04 22.31 -7.46
CA VAL A 37 -6.19 20.88 -7.77
C VAL A 37 -7.61 20.63 -8.27
N SER A 38 -7.75 20.01 -9.45
CA SER A 38 -9.03 19.56 -9.99
C SER A 38 -9.00 18.08 -10.36
N TYR A 39 -10.14 17.41 -10.24
CA TYR A 39 -10.32 16.00 -10.57
C TYR A 39 -11.18 15.90 -11.82
N ARG A 40 -10.70 15.18 -12.85
CA ARG A 40 -11.37 15.04 -14.14
C ARG A 40 -11.36 13.59 -14.61
N ASP A 41 -12.40 13.19 -15.32
CA ASP A 41 -12.51 11.86 -15.94
C ASP A 41 -11.72 11.76 -17.27
N THR A 42 -11.11 12.87 -17.70
CA THR A 42 -10.27 12.95 -18.90
C THR A 42 -8.80 13.24 -18.53
N PRO A 43 -7.82 12.69 -19.26
CA PRO A 43 -6.40 12.93 -18.99
C PRO A 43 -6.08 14.43 -18.99
N CYS A 44 -5.25 14.89 -18.04
CA CYS A 44 -4.81 16.28 -18.00
C CYS A 44 -4.12 16.64 -19.33
N GLU A 45 -4.46 17.79 -19.90
CA GLU A 45 -3.77 18.28 -21.10
C GLU A 45 -2.27 18.38 -20.80
N ALA A 46 -1.45 17.96 -21.76
CA ALA A 46 -0.03 17.64 -21.60
C ALA A 46 0.92 18.81 -21.24
N SER A 47 0.42 19.87 -20.60
CA SER A 47 1.21 21.04 -20.21
C SER A 47 1.65 21.06 -18.74
N GLU A 48 1.22 20.10 -17.91
CA GLU A 48 1.65 20.05 -16.51
C GLU A 48 2.51 18.83 -16.28
N ALA A 49 3.82 19.07 -16.41
CA ALA A 49 4.87 18.16 -16.01
C ALA A 49 4.51 17.54 -14.66
N SER A 50 4.25 16.23 -14.66
CA SER A 50 4.39 15.43 -13.45
C SER A 50 5.71 15.84 -12.83
N GLN A 51 5.68 16.52 -11.68
CA GLN A 51 6.91 16.91 -11.02
C GLN A 51 7.67 15.63 -10.70
N VAL A 52 8.68 15.37 -11.52
CA VAL A 52 9.62 14.27 -11.37
C VAL A 52 10.52 14.66 -10.21
N GLU A 53 10.07 14.36 -8.99
CA GLU A 53 10.93 14.45 -7.81
C GLU A 53 12.02 13.40 -7.96
N ALA A 54 13.23 13.89 -8.21
CA ALA A 54 14.37 13.07 -8.53
C ALA A 54 15.30 13.00 -7.31
N MET A 55 15.52 11.81 -6.76
CA MET A 55 16.61 11.63 -5.79
C MET A 55 17.97 11.83 -6.48
N PRO A 56 18.92 12.57 -5.88
CA PRO A 56 20.26 12.65 -6.41
C PRO A 56 20.95 11.28 -6.31
N GLY A 57 21.34 10.71 -7.45
CA GLY A 57 22.41 9.71 -7.47
C GLY A 57 23.68 10.35 -6.90
N ASN A 58 24.51 9.55 -6.22
CA ASN A 58 25.82 9.91 -5.63
C ASN A 58 25.86 10.12 -4.10
N GLY A 59 24.98 9.49 -3.32
CA GLY A 59 25.16 9.36 -1.86
C GLY A 59 25.22 10.67 -1.07
N LYS A 60 24.93 11.81 -1.72
CA LYS A 60 24.77 13.10 -1.07
C LYS A 60 23.35 13.19 -0.52
N ALA A 61 23.29 13.70 0.70
CA ALA A 61 22.15 14.04 1.53
C ALA A 61 20.77 13.86 0.86
N LEU A 62 19.84 13.17 1.54
CA LEU A 62 18.42 13.07 1.16
C LEU A 62 17.96 14.36 0.48
N SER A 63 17.22 14.25 -0.64
CA SER A 63 16.53 15.42 -1.19
C SER A 63 15.74 16.09 -0.05
N ALA A 64 15.62 17.41 -0.09
CA ALA A 64 14.93 18.17 0.97
C ALA A 64 13.54 17.57 1.23
N ASP A 65 12.83 17.21 0.15
CA ASP A 65 11.53 16.56 0.15
C ASP A 65 11.52 15.22 0.90
N LEU A 66 12.55 14.39 0.72
CA LEU A 66 12.65 13.11 1.43
C LEU A 66 12.92 13.33 2.93
N ARG A 67 13.67 14.36 3.31
CA ARG A 67 13.87 14.68 4.74
C ARG A 67 12.60 15.20 5.38
N GLU A 68 11.89 16.08 4.70
CA GLU A 68 10.64 16.65 5.19
C GLU A 68 9.60 15.54 5.39
N ALA A 69 9.42 14.67 4.41
CA ALA A 69 8.54 13.51 4.51
C ALA A 69 8.91 12.58 5.68
N VAL A 70 10.21 12.32 5.89
CA VAL A 70 10.69 11.49 7.00
C VAL A 70 10.42 12.14 8.35
N ASN A 71 10.65 13.45 8.47
CA ASN A 71 10.39 14.20 9.68
C ASN A 71 8.90 14.17 10.06
N LEU A 72 8.01 14.32 9.07
CA LEU A 72 6.55 14.23 9.28
C LEU A 72 6.11 12.84 9.74
N SER A 73 6.82 11.79 9.31
CA SER A 73 6.49 10.40 9.63
C SER A 73 7.06 9.92 10.97
N GLY A 74 8.02 10.66 11.55
CA GLY A 74 8.73 10.27 12.77
C GLY A 74 9.69 9.10 12.60
N PHE A 75 10.03 8.71 11.37
CA PHE A 75 10.96 7.61 11.11
C PHE A 75 12.41 8.00 11.34
N HIS A 76 13.25 7.02 11.65
CA HIS A 76 14.67 7.28 11.86
C HIS A 76 15.38 7.63 10.53
N PRO A 77 16.13 8.74 10.45
CA PRO A 77 16.73 9.21 9.19
C PRO A 77 17.65 8.19 8.49
N SER A 78 18.28 7.30 9.25
CA SER A 78 19.19 6.26 8.71
C SER A 78 18.51 5.32 7.70
N TRP A 79 17.19 5.15 7.77
CA TRP A 79 16.45 4.31 6.81
C TRP A 79 16.34 4.95 5.43
N PHE A 80 16.48 6.27 5.36
CA PHE A 80 16.24 7.08 4.19
C PHE A 80 17.52 7.68 3.61
N GLU A 81 18.70 7.32 4.15
CA GLU A 81 19.99 7.63 3.52
C GLU A 81 20.04 7.07 2.09
N GLY A 82 20.56 7.84 1.14
CA GLY A 82 20.65 7.38 -0.25
C GLY A 82 21.56 6.15 -0.37
N PRO A 83 21.11 5.05 -1.01
CA PRO A 83 21.92 3.85 -1.15
C PRO A 83 23.16 4.12 -2.00
N ARG A 84 24.32 3.60 -1.57
CA ARG A 84 25.56 3.64 -2.35
C ARG A 84 25.35 2.98 -3.72
N HIS A 85 26.08 3.46 -4.72
CA HIS A 85 25.99 2.95 -6.10
C HIS A 85 24.61 3.12 -6.77
N LEU A 86 23.75 3.98 -6.24
CA LEU A 86 22.55 4.42 -6.97
C LEU A 86 22.97 5.33 -8.13
N VAL A 87 22.91 4.79 -9.35
CA VAL A 87 23.27 5.52 -10.58
C VAL A 87 22.06 6.24 -11.17
N GLN A 88 20.88 5.63 -11.06
CA GLN A 88 19.64 6.14 -11.65
C GLN A 88 18.80 6.87 -10.61
N ARG A 89 18.14 7.94 -11.05
CA ARG A 89 17.19 8.66 -10.19
C ARG A 89 15.87 7.91 -10.14
N VAL A 90 15.27 7.86 -8.95
CA VAL A 90 13.89 7.40 -8.80
C VAL A 90 12.96 8.47 -9.37
N GLN A 91 11.95 8.05 -10.12
CA GLN A 91 10.90 8.90 -10.65
C GLN A 91 9.55 8.31 -10.27
N CYS A 92 8.67 9.10 -9.66
CA CYS A 92 7.34 8.64 -9.28
C CYS A 92 6.26 9.50 -9.95
N SER A 93 5.25 8.82 -10.49
CA SER A 93 3.97 9.41 -10.89
C SER A 93 2.93 9.14 -9.80
N ALA A 94 1.68 9.53 -10.04
CA ALA A 94 0.56 9.15 -9.18
C ALA A 94 0.34 7.63 -9.10
N SER A 95 0.81 6.88 -10.11
CA SER A 95 0.44 5.49 -10.35
C SER A 95 1.60 4.49 -10.27
N ALA A 96 2.85 4.97 -10.32
CA ALA A 96 4.02 4.10 -10.29
C ALA A 96 5.27 4.86 -9.87
N CYS A 97 6.26 4.12 -9.34
CA CYS A 97 7.63 4.58 -9.21
C CYS A 97 8.55 3.74 -10.10
N ALA A 98 9.59 4.35 -10.66
CA ALA A 98 10.59 3.67 -11.49
C ALA A 98 12.02 4.09 -11.14
N CYS A 99 12.95 3.14 -11.26
CA CYS A 99 14.39 3.33 -11.15
C CYS A 99 15.06 2.45 -12.22
N GLY A 100 15.41 3.08 -13.34
CA GLY A 100 15.84 2.39 -14.56
C GLY A 100 14.81 1.40 -15.08
N HIS A 101 15.20 0.11 -15.09
CA HIS A 101 14.34 -0.99 -15.55
C HIS A 101 13.41 -1.53 -14.45
N GLN A 102 13.58 -1.09 -13.20
CA GLN A 102 12.66 -1.46 -12.13
C GLN A 102 11.47 -0.50 -12.11
N ARG A 103 10.27 -1.07 -11.96
CA ARG A 103 9.01 -0.33 -11.84
C ARG A 103 8.14 -0.99 -10.78
N GLU A 104 7.57 -0.18 -9.90
CA GLU A 104 6.62 -0.55 -8.86
C GLU A 104 5.31 0.20 -9.12
N VAL A 105 4.21 -0.54 -9.28
CA VAL A 105 2.89 0.05 -9.56
C VAL A 105 2.16 0.28 -8.23
N ILE A 106 1.58 1.48 -8.07
CA ILE A 106 0.87 1.93 -6.86
C ILE A 106 -0.66 1.82 -7.01
N GLN A 107 -1.17 1.70 -8.25
CA GLN A 107 -2.61 1.85 -8.57
C GLN A 107 -3.55 0.82 -7.95
N THR A 108 -3.07 -0.39 -7.63
CA THR A 108 -3.99 -1.46 -7.22
C THR A 108 -4.49 -1.26 -5.80
N ASP A 109 -3.61 -0.82 -4.90
CA ASP A 109 -3.90 -0.49 -3.51
C ASP A 109 -2.71 0.28 -2.92
N THR A 110 -2.91 1.57 -2.64
CA THR A 110 -1.85 2.42 -2.07
C THR A 110 -1.48 1.99 -0.65
N VAL A 111 -2.42 1.47 0.13
CA VAL A 111 -2.16 0.96 1.49
C VAL A 111 -1.22 -0.24 1.42
N VAL A 112 -1.54 -1.21 0.56
CA VAL A 112 -0.69 -2.40 0.35
C VAL A 112 0.67 -2.01 -0.21
N SER A 113 0.73 -1.04 -1.12
CA SER A 113 2.00 -0.57 -1.69
C SER A 113 2.91 0.07 -0.64
N VAL A 114 2.34 0.91 0.24
CA VAL A 114 3.06 1.51 1.36
C VAL A 114 3.52 0.45 2.36
N LEU A 115 2.62 -0.45 2.78
CA LEU A 115 2.96 -1.53 3.71
C LEU A 115 4.07 -2.44 3.16
N ASN A 116 3.94 -2.89 1.92
CA ASN A 116 4.97 -3.69 1.26
C ASN A 116 6.30 -2.96 1.20
N ALA A 117 6.29 -1.65 0.93
CA ALA A 117 7.51 -0.87 0.93
C ALA A 117 8.13 -0.75 2.32
N MET A 118 7.34 -0.49 3.36
CA MET A 118 7.82 -0.40 4.74
C MET A 118 8.41 -1.73 5.22
N MET A 119 7.69 -2.84 5.00
CA MET A 119 8.11 -4.17 5.45
C MET A 119 9.32 -4.72 4.66
N SER A 120 9.45 -4.37 3.38
CA SER A 120 10.56 -4.84 2.53
C SER A 120 11.84 -4.04 2.72
N LEU A 121 11.74 -2.77 3.15
CA LEU A 121 12.89 -1.87 3.25
C LEU A 121 14.02 -2.43 4.15
N PRO A 122 13.77 -3.06 5.31
CA PRO A 122 14.81 -3.74 6.09
C PRO A 122 15.53 -4.87 5.37
N SER A 123 14.81 -5.74 4.65
CA SER A 123 15.44 -6.80 3.85
C SER A 123 16.21 -6.27 2.65
N ASP A 124 15.67 -5.25 1.97
CA ASP A 124 16.28 -4.65 0.79
C ASP A 124 17.59 -3.94 1.16
N TRP A 125 17.64 -3.28 2.32
CA TRP A 125 18.88 -2.72 2.85
C TRP A 125 19.94 -3.77 3.16
N ARG A 126 19.57 -4.90 3.76
CA ARG A 126 20.51 -6.01 4.01
C ARG A 126 21.06 -6.59 2.71
N ALA A 127 20.18 -6.78 1.71
CA ALA A 127 20.58 -7.28 0.39
C ALA A 127 21.52 -6.29 -0.33
N HIS A 128 21.23 -5.00 -0.25
CA HIS A 128 22.10 -3.94 -0.78
C HIS A 128 23.46 -3.91 -0.08
N GLY A 129 23.49 -3.97 1.26
CA GLY A 129 24.73 -4.01 2.04
C GLY A 129 25.64 -5.18 1.65
N ALA A 130 25.07 -6.37 1.49
CA ALA A 130 25.80 -7.55 1.03
C ALA A 130 26.34 -7.39 -0.40
N ALA A 131 25.53 -6.87 -1.33
CA ALA A 131 25.96 -6.63 -2.71
C ALA A 131 27.05 -5.56 -2.80
N ALA A 132 26.92 -4.47 -2.03
CA ALA A 132 27.89 -3.38 -1.97
C ALA A 132 29.23 -3.86 -1.38
N LYS A 133 29.20 -4.67 -0.30
CA LYS A 133 30.41 -5.27 0.26
C LYS A 133 31.15 -6.13 -0.77
N ARG A 134 30.44 -7.01 -1.48
CA ARG A 134 31.03 -7.82 -2.56
C ARG A 134 31.62 -6.96 -3.68
N TRP A 135 30.95 -5.87 -4.03
CA TRP A 135 31.45 -4.91 -5.02
C TRP A 135 32.74 -4.21 -4.56
N ASP A 136 32.79 -3.80 -3.29
CA ASP A 136 33.95 -3.14 -2.68
C ASP A 136 35.16 -4.11 -2.60
N GLU A 137 34.93 -5.39 -2.28
CA GLU A 137 35.96 -6.44 -2.20
C GLU A 137 36.67 -6.72 -3.54
N LEU A 138 36.03 -6.40 -4.67
CA LEU A 138 36.66 -6.55 -5.99
C LEU A 138 37.72 -5.48 -6.29
N GLY A 139 37.70 -4.34 -5.59
CA GLY A 139 38.67 -3.25 -5.74
C GLY A 139 38.93 -2.85 -7.19
N ALA A 140 40.20 -2.89 -7.63
CA ALA A 140 40.60 -2.54 -8.99
C ALA A 140 40.00 -3.45 -10.09
N ARG A 141 39.48 -4.64 -9.75
CA ARG A 141 38.92 -5.60 -10.70
C ARG A 141 37.43 -5.37 -10.98
N GLN A 142 36.82 -4.33 -10.41
CA GLN A 142 35.40 -4.01 -10.60
C GLN A 142 34.96 -3.96 -12.07
N SER A 143 35.80 -3.43 -12.97
CA SER A 143 35.49 -3.34 -14.41
C SER A 143 35.38 -4.71 -15.10
N THR A 144 35.98 -5.76 -14.52
CA THR A 144 35.96 -7.13 -15.05
C THR A 144 34.65 -7.88 -14.71
N PHE A 145 33.86 -7.39 -13.74
CA PHE A 145 32.68 -8.10 -13.21
C PHE A 145 31.38 -7.27 -13.37
N PRO A 146 30.89 -7.09 -14.61
CA PRO A 146 29.68 -6.30 -14.87
C PRO A 146 28.43 -6.88 -14.19
N ALA A 147 28.38 -8.20 -13.94
CA ALA A 147 27.28 -8.83 -13.23
C ALA A 147 27.15 -8.35 -11.77
N VAL A 148 28.28 -8.19 -11.06
CA VAL A 148 28.30 -7.72 -9.67
C VAL A 148 27.90 -6.24 -9.62
N ARG A 149 28.35 -5.45 -10.61
CA ARG A 149 27.90 -4.06 -10.80
C ARG A 149 26.39 -3.97 -10.96
N GLY A 150 25.84 -4.74 -11.90
CA GLY A 150 24.41 -4.76 -12.17
C GLY A 150 23.60 -5.20 -10.95
N GLU A 151 24.13 -6.11 -10.13
CA GLU A 151 23.48 -6.52 -8.89
C GLU A 151 23.43 -5.41 -7.84
N VAL A 152 24.55 -4.73 -7.55
CA VAL A 152 24.56 -3.66 -6.54
C VAL A 152 23.70 -2.46 -6.97
N GLU A 153 23.75 -2.08 -8.26
CA GLU A 153 22.90 -1.02 -8.81
C GLU A 153 21.40 -1.39 -8.72
N ARG A 154 21.06 -2.64 -9.03
CA ARG A 154 19.69 -3.17 -8.92
C ARG A 154 19.18 -3.16 -7.48
N MET A 155 20.02 -3.52 -6.50
CA MET A 155 19.63 -3.47 -5.09
C MET A 155 19.51 -2.04 -4.58
N ALA A 156 20.40 -1.13 -5.03
CA ALA A 156 20.32 0.29 -4.71
C ALA A 156 19.01 0.91 -5.23
N CYS A 157 18.62 0.60 -6.47
CA CYS A 157 17.34 1.04 -7.03
C CYS A 157 16.15 0.55 -6.21
N ARG A 158 16.17 -0.71 -5.75
CA ARG A 158 15.06 -1.26 -4.95
C ARG A 158 14.89 -0.53 -3.62
N VAL A 159 15.99 -0.30 -2.90
CA VAL A 159 16.00 0.49 -1.67
C VAL A 159 15.42 1.88 -1.93
N ALA A 160 15.92 2.57 -2.97
CA ALA A 160 15.48 3.92 -3.30
C ALA A 160 13.98 3.98 -3.67
N LEU A 161 13.47 2.98 -4.40
CA LEU A 161 12.05 2.86 -4.70
C LEU A 161 11.21 2.70 -3.41
N ARG A 162 11.61 1.82 -2.49
CA ARG A 162 10.88 1.65 -1.23
C ARG A 162 10.92 2.92 -0.37
N GLN A 163 12.08 3.56 -0.25
CA GLN A 163 12.21 4.84 0.46
C GLN A 163 11.27 5.90 -0.10
N MET A 164 11.22 6.04 -1.43
CA MET A 164 10.35 7.01 -2.08
C MET A 164 8.87 6.67 -1.89
N ILE A 165 8.51 5.39 -1.93
CA ILE A 165 7.12 4.96 -1.68
C ILE A 165 6.69 5.31 -0.25
N VAL A 166 7.52 4.98 0.73
CA VAL A 166 7.22 5.29 2.12
C VAL A 166 7.16 6.81 2.34
N ALA A 167 8.18 7.56 1.91
CA ALA A 167 8.23 9.01 2.08
C ALA A 167 7.02 9.72 1.46
N ARG A 168 6.62 9.35 0.25
CA ARG A 168 5.58 10.07 -0.49
C ARG A 168 4.16 9.74 -0.05
N TRP A 169 3.86 8.48 0.26
CA TRP A 169 2.47 8.04 0.49
C TRP A 169 2.14 7.71 1.95
N TYR A 170 3.13 7.43 2.81
CA TYR A 170 2.87 7.13 4.23
C TYR A 170 2.10 8.24 4.96
N PRO A 171 2.43 9.55 4.82
CA PRO A 171 1.73 10.60 5.55
C PRO A 171 0.23 10.68 5.24
N THR A 172 -0.18 10.24 4.04
CA THR A 172 -1.59 10.19 3.65
C THR A 172 -2.25 8.86 4.01
N VAL A 173 -1.53 7.74 3.83
CA VAL A 173 -2.07 6.40 4.06
C VAL A 173 -2.23 6.09 5.55
N ALA A 174 -1.25 6.44 6.37
CA ALA A 174 -1.25 6.05 7.77
C ALA A 174 -2.45 6.59 8.56
N PRO A 175 -2.82 7.88 8.44
CA PRO A 175 -4.02 8.40 9.10
C PRO A 175 -5.30 7.69 8.66
N LEU A 176 -5.46 7.40 7.36
CA LEU A 176 -6.65 6.71 6.84
C LEU A 176 -6.82 5.30 7.42
N VAL A 177 -5.72 4.56 7.56
CA VAL A 177 -5.72 3.22 8.17
C VAL A 177 -6.01 3.30 9.66
N ILE A 178 -5.34 4.22 10.38
CA ILE A 178 -5.50 4.40 11.84
C ILE A 178 -6.93 4.84 12.16
N GLU A 179 -7.41 5.92 11.56
CA GLU A 179 -8.75 6.45 11.78
C GLU A 179 -9.82 5.43 11.36
N GLY A 180 -9.62 4.76 10.22
CA GLY A 180 -10.53 3.73 9.75
C GLY A 180 -10.64 2.54 10.71
N HIS A 181 -9.55 2.16 11.39
CA HIS A 181 -9.57 1.12 12.41
C HIS A 181 -10.26 1.62 13.69
N GLU A 182 -9.90 2.81 14.17
CA GLU A 182 -10.47 3.42 15.39
C GLU A 182 -11.99 3.61 15.29
N GLN A 183 -12.50 4.08 14.15
CA GLN A 183 -13.95 4.22 13.92
C GLN A 183 -14.68 2.86 14.02
N ARG A 184 -14.05 1.77 13.57
CA ARG A 184 -14.62 0.41 13.63
C ARG A 184 -14.60 -0.15 15.05
N GLU A 185 -13.52 0.08 15.80
CA GLU A 185 -13.42 -0.24 17.23
C GLU A 185 -14.49 0.53 18.02
N GLN A 186 -14.63 1.84 17.79
CA GLN A 186 -15.64 2.66 18.44
C GLN A 186 -17.06 2.16 18.14
N ARG A 187 -17.38 1.85 16.88
CA ARG A 187 -18.70 1.31 16.50
C ARG A 187 -19.00 0.00 17.22
N LEU A 188 -18.02 -0.90 17.34
CA LEU A 188 -18.20 -2.14 18.10
C LEU A 188 -18.45 -1.85 19.58
N ALA A 189 -17.65 -0.97 20.19
CA ALA A 189 -17.82 -0.56 21.59
C ALA A 189 -19.19 0.08 21.86
N GLU A 190 -19.70 0.89 20.93
CA GLU A 190 -21.06 1.46 21.01
C GLU A 190 -22.15 0.38 20.98
N ILE A 191 -22.01 -0.64 20.13
CA ILE A 191 -22.95 -1.78 20.08
C ILE A 191 -22.90 -2.58 21.39
N ASP A 192 -21.69 -2.86 21.88
CA ASP A 192 -21.49 -3.59 23.14
C ASP A 192 -22.07 -2.82 24.34
N ALA A 193 -21.98 -1.49 24.32
CA ALA A 193 -22.53 -0.64 25.37
C ALA A 193 -24.08 -0.59 25.40
N ARG A 194 -24.77 -0.91 24.29
CA ARG A 194 -26.24 -0.91 24.22
C ARG A 194 -26.87 -2.02 25.07
N CYS A 195 -26.21 -3.18 25.16
CA CYS A 195 -26.72 -4.34 25.88
C CYS A 195 -25.92 -4.58 27.16
N LYS A 196 -26.11 -3.72 28.16
CA LYS A 196 -25.43 -3.84 29.46
C LYS A 196 -25.75 -5.16 30.14
N ARG A 197 -24.71 -5.92 30.48
CA ARG A 197 -24.85 -7.11 31.30
C ARG A 197 -25.25 -6.69 32.72
N PRO A 198 -26.29 -7.30 33.30
CA PRO A 198 -26.68 -6.99 34.68
C PRO A 198 -25.61 -7.49 35.71
N GLU A 199 -25.65 -7.06 36.99
CA GLU A 199 -24.67 -7.37 38.08
C GLU A 199 -24.97 -8.52 39.10
N GLU A 200 -26.23 -8.90 39.37
CA GLU A 200 -26.74 -10.12 40.09
C GLU A 200 -26.19 -11.54 39.72
N THR A 201 -25.23 -12.10 40.45
CA THR A 201 -24.84 -13.53 40.31
C THR A 201 -26.01 -14.53 40.45
N GLY A 202 -26.28 -15.37 39.43
CA GLY A 202 -27.37 -16.38 39.43
C GLY A 202 -28.29 -16.38 38.19
N TRP A 203 -27.78 -15.86 37.09
CA TRP A 203 -28.49 -15.10 36.06
C TRP A 203 -29.58 -15.74 35.21
N THR A 204 -29.59 -17.04 34.99
CA THR A 204 -30.33 -17.58 33.83
C THR A 204 -31.85 -17.49 33.95
N GLN A 205 -32.39 -17.11 35.11
CA GLN A 205 -33.84 -17.03 35.37
C GLN A 205 -34.37 -15.61 35.61
N SER A 206 -33.53 -14.58 35.82
CA SER A 206 -34.02 -13.22 36.10
C SER A 206 -34.57 -12.54 34.83
N GLU A 207 -35.59 -11.68 34.98
CA GLU A 207 -36.14 -10.94 33.84
C GLU A 207 -35.08 -10.01 33.22
N ALA A 208 -34.22 -9.41 34.04
CA ALA A 208 -33.09 -8.60 33.57
C ALA A 208 -32.15 -9.40 32.65
N ALA A 209 -31.88 -10.67 32.97
CA ALA A 209 -31.06 -11.53 32.10
C ALA A 209 -31.77 -11.89 30.80
N LYS A 210 -33.08 -12.16 30.84
CA LYS A 210 -33.88 -12.41 29.62
C LYS A 210 -33.91 -11.18 28.72
N GLU A 211 -34.06 -9.99 29.28
CA GLU A 211 -34.02 -8.72 28.54
C GLU A 211 -32.66 -8.48 27.91
N TRP A 212 -31.58 -8.75 28.65
CA TRP A 212 -30.22 -8.69 28.13
C TRP A 212 -30.00 -9.65 26.95
N VAL A 213 -30.44 -10.91 27.07
CA VAL A 213 -30.37 -11.89 25.97
C VAL A 213 -31.19 -11.43 24.76
N ARG A 214 -32.41 -10.92 24.96
CA ARG A 214 -33.23 -10.34 23.87
C ARG A 214 -32.56 -9.11 23.23
N CYS A 215 -31.81 -8.33 24.00
CA CYS A 215 -31.01 -7.22 23.46
C CYS A 215 -29.90 -7.75 22.55
N LEU A 216 -29.12 -8.74 23.02
CA LEU A 216 -28.06 -9.37 22.24
C LEU A 216 -28.60 -10.01 20.96
N ASP A 217 -29.70 -10.76 21.04
CA ASP A 217 -30.30 -11.41 19.87
C ASP A 217 -30.77 -10.39 18.82
N ARG A 218 -31.37 -9.27 19.25
CA ARG A 218 -31.79 -8.17 18.35
C ARG A 218 -30.60 -7.48 17.67
N ASN A 219 -29.48 -7.32 18.38
CA ASN A 219 -28.28 -6.67 17.85
C ASN A 219 -27.27 -7.64 17.23
N ARG A 220 -27.55 -8.95 17.22
CA ARG A 220 -26.59 -10.00 16.81
C ARG A 220 -26.04 -9.79 15.41
N SER A 221 -26.89 -9.40 14.45
CA SER A 221 -26.47 -9.17 13.07
C SER A 221 -25.51 -7.99 12.97
N GLU A 222 -25.86 -6.86 13.59
CA GLU A 222 -25.05 -5.64 13.60
C GLU A 222 -23.71 -5.88 14.31
N HIS A 223 -23.73 -6.55 15.47
CA HIS A 223 -22.53 -6.94 16.21
C HIS A 223 -21.63 -7.84 15.36
N ASN A 224 -22.17 -8.88 14.71
CA ASN A 224 -21.37 -9.77 13.85
C ASN A 224 -20.76 -9.03 12.66
N GLU A 225 -21.49 -8.08 12.07
CA GLU A 225 -20.97 -7.22 11.01
C GLU A 225 -19.84 -6.33 11.53
N ALA A 226 -20.02 -5.67 12.68
CA ALA A 226 -19.00 -4.84 13.31
C ALA A 226 -17.73 -5.65 13.63
N VAL A 227 -17.86 -6.85 14.21
CA VAL A 227 -16.73 -7.75 14.48
C VAL A 227 -16.01 -8.15 13.18
N ARG A 228 -16.74 -8.46 12.10
CA ARG A 228 -16.12 -8.78 10.80
C ARG A 228 -15.38 -7.59 10.22
N SER A 229 -16.00 -6.40 10.23
CA SER A 229 -15.42 -5.16 9.72
C SER A 229 -14.14 -4.78 10.48
N ARG A 230 -14.17 -4.86 11.82
CA ARG A 230 -13.00 -4.67 12.68
C ARG A 230 -11.86 -5.61 12.31
N ARG A 231 -12.14 -6.93 12.27
CA ARG A 231 -11.15 -7.97 11.91
C ARG A 231 -10.51 -7.74 10.54
N GLN A 232 -11.28 -7.27 9.55
CA GLN A 232 -10.74 -6.96 8.21
C GLN A 232 -9.67 -5.87 8.26
N THR A 233 -9.82 -4.89 9.16
CA THR A 233 -8.87 -3.79 9.30
C THR A 233 -7.74 -4.03 10.29
N SER A 234 -7.95 -4.88 11.32
CA SER A 234 -6.94 -5.12 12.37
C SER A 234 -5.60 -5.57 11.79
N GLY A 235 -5.59 -6.51 10.84
CA GLY A 235 -4.33 -7.00 10.27
C GLY A 235 -3.51 -5.92 9.56
N ILE A 236 -4.17 -5.02 8.81
CA ILE A 236 -3.52 -3.90 8.13
C ILE A 236 -3.01 -2.87 9.16
N TYR A 237 -3.84 -2.56 10.16
CA TYR A 237 -3.48 -1.66 11.25
C TYR A 237 -2.27 -2.16 12.04
N ASP A 238 -2.31 -3.42 12.49
CA ASP A 238 -1.22 -4.04 13.26
C ASP A 238 0.08 -4.06 12.42
N SER A 239 -0.01 -4.44 11.15
CA SER A 239 1.15 -4.45 10.24
C SER A 239 1.72 -3.05 10.03
N LEU A 240 0.86 -2.03 9.93
CA LEU A 240 1.28 -0.63 9.79
C LEU A 240 2.04 -0.17 11.04
N LEU A 241 1.50 -0.45 12.23
CA LEU A 241 2.12 -0.05 13.49
C LEU A 241 3.45 -0.78 13.73
N GLU A 242 3.51 -2.09 13.48
CA GLU A 242 4.74 -2.88 13.60
C GLU A 242 5.82 -2.36 12.64
N ALA A 243 5.49 -2.20 11.36
CA ALA A 243 6.43 -1.69 10.37
C ALA A 243 6.88 -0.25 10.67
N ALA A 244 5.97 0.61 11.15
CA ALA A 244 6.32 1.96 11.57
C ALA A 244 7.27 1.95 12.77
N GLU A 245 7.03 1.09 13.75
CA GLU A 245 7.86 0.96 14.94
C GLU A 245 9.28 0.49 14.60
N ASP A 246 9.42 -0.42 13.64
CA ASP A 246 10.74 -0.84 13.16
C ASP A 246 11.49 0.27 12.41
N LEU A 247 10.78 1.08 11.63
CA LEU A 247 11.37 2.22 10.93
C LEU A 247 11.67 3.42 11.85
N ARG A 248 11.08 3.49 13.05
CA ARG A 248 11.44 4.49 14.08
C ARG A 248 12.76 4.18 14.77
N LYS A 249 13.19 2.92 14.78
CA LYS A 249 14.49 2.50 15.33
C LYS A 249 15.61 2.83 14.34
N PRO A 250 16.85 3.09 14.79
CA PRO A 250 17.97 3.22 13.88
C PRO A 250 18.19 1.93 13.07
N ARG A 251 18.52 2.09 11.78
CA ARG A 251 18.85 0.96 10.90
C ARG A 251 20.06 0.21 11.47
N PRO A 252 20.02 -1.13 11.59
CA PRO A 252 21.18 -1.92 12.00
C PRO A 252 22.37 -1.67 11.06
N ARG A 253 23.57 -1.50 11.62
CA ARG A 253 24.80 -1.40 10.82
C ARG A 253 25.12 -2.78 10.22
N SER A 254 25.20 -2.86 8.89
CA SER A 254 25.59 -4.06 8.12
C SER A 254 27.10 -4.17 7.96
#